data_AF-A0A834EFN6-F1
#
_entry.id   AF-A0A834EFN6-F1
#
_cell.length_a   1.000
_cell.length_b   1.000
_cell.length_c   1.000
_cell.angle_alpha   90.00
_cell.angle_beta   90.00
_cell.angle_gamma   90.00
#
_symmetry.space_group_name_H-M   'P 1'
#
loop_
_entity.id
_entity.type
_entity.pdbx_description
1 polymer ?
#
loop_
_entity_poly.entity_id
_entity_poly.type
_entity_poly.pdbx_seq_one_letter_code
_entity_poly.pdbx_strand_id
1 'polypeptide(L)'
;MEILPVGTLNVMLPRYGDCYVWNKVTTCIHNILSGRRWIEHYGEVTIRNTKSSVCICKLTFVKVNYWNNNVNEVQGVVMDQEGKAVHRLFGKWHEGLYCGVAPSAKCIWRPGSLPTNYELYYGFTRFAIELNELDPVLKDLLPPTDARFRPDQRFLEEGNLEAAAAEKQRVEELQRSRRRYMEENNLEHIPRFFKKVIDANQREAWVSNDTYWELRKDPGFSKVDSPVLW
;
A
#
# COMPACT_ATOMS: atom_id res chain seq x y z
N MET A 1 16.61 -9.06 2.38
CA MET A 1 16.17 -8.23 1.23
C MET A 1 15.53 -6.99 1.80
N GLU A 2 15.95 -5.83 1.33
CA GLU A 2 15.35 -4.57 1.74
C GLU A 2 14.36 -4.08 0.68
N ILE A 3 13.26 -3.51 1.16
CA ILE A 3 12.22 -2.89 0.38
C ILE A 3 12.19 -1.43 0.79
N LEU A 4 12.51 -0.56 -0.15
CA LEU A 4 12.61 0.89 0.02
C LEU A 4 11.42 1.56 -0.68
N PRO A 5 10.29 1.75 0.00
CA PRO A 5 9.14 2.40 -0.62
C PRO A 5 9.43 3.89 -0.83
N VAL A 6 9.37 4.34 -2.09
CA VAL A 6 9.52 5.75 -2.47
C VAL A 6 8.14 6.40 -2.63
N GLY A 7 8.01 7.63 -2.14
CA GLY A 7 6.78 8.42 -2.21
C GLY A 7 6.14 8.69 -0.85
N THR A 8 5.23 9.66 -0.83
CA THR A 8 4.48 10.05 0.37
C THR A 8 3.03 9.57 0.30
N LEU A 9 2.45 9.34 1.47
CA LEU A 9 1.01 9.09 1.63
C LEU A 9 0.31 10.39 2.01
N ASN A 10 -0.94 10.53 1.56
CA ASN A 10 -1.76 11.72 1.80
C ASN A 10 -3.15 11.30 2.30
N VAL A 11 -3.67 11.96 3.33
CA VAL A 11 -5.06 11.82 3.79
C VAL A 11 -5.67 13.21 3.98
N MET A 12 -6.80 13.44 3.33
CA MET A 12 -7.61 14.64 3.53
C MET A 12 -8.76 14.31 4.49
N LEU A 13 -9.04 15.22 5.43
CA LEU A 13 -10.23 15.18 6.27
C LEU A 13 -11.13 16.37 5.87
N PRO A 14 -12.04 16.21 4.88
CA PRO A 14 -12.76 17.34 4.28
C PRO A 14 -13.54 18.18 5.29
N ARG A 15 -14.12 17.52 6.31
CA ARG A 15 -14.86 18.19 7.38
C ARG A 15 -14.05 19.25 8.12
N TYR A 16 -12.74 19.05 8.26
CA TYR A 16 -11.84 19.94 9.00
C TYR A 16 -10.94 20.76 8.07
N GLY A 17 -10.95 20.47 6.77
CA GLY A 17 -10.02 21.07 5.81
C GLY A 17 -8.57 20.59 5.98
N ASP A 18 -8.32 19.58 6.81
CA ASP A 18 -6.98 19.08 7.09
C ASP A 18 -6.44 18.19 5.97
N CYS A 19 -5.13 18.26 5.75
CA CYS A 19 -4.45 17.39 4.79
C CYS A 19 -3.12 16.89 5.38
N TYR A 20 -3.12 15.63 5.82
CA TYR A 20 -1.97 14.98 6.42
C TYR A 20 -1.11 14.29 5.38
N VAL A 21 0.21 14.42 5.52
CA VAL A 21 1.21 13.82 4.64
C VAL A 21 2.29 13.16 5.47
N TRP A 22 2.73 11.97 5.05
CA TRP A 22 3.85 11.26 5.68
C TRP A 22 4.63 10.37 4.72
N ASN A 23 5.87 10.04 5.09
CA ASN A 23 6.72 9.10 4.37
C ASN A 23 6.48 7.66 4.84
N LYS A 24 6.92 6.68 4.05
CA LYS A 24 7.00 5.27 4.44
C LYS A 24 8.40 4.96 4.99
N VAL A 25 8.51 3.92 5.81
CA VAL A 25 9.78 3.42 6.35
C VAL A 25 10.30 2.22 5.58
N THR A 26 11.57 1.91 5.75
CA THR A 26 12.21 0.74 5.15
C THR A 26 11.63 -0.54 5.75
N THR A 27 11.48 -1.56 4.90
CA THR A 27 11.11 -2.91 5.31
C THR A 27 12.23 -3.87 4.96
N CYS A 28 12.69 -4.68 5.91
CA CYS A 28 13.66 -5.73 5.68
C CYS A 28 13.02 -7.10 5.90
N ILE A 29 13.23 -8.00 4.96
CA ILE A 29 12.92 -9.41 5.10
C ILE A 29 14.22 -10.14 5.38
N HIS A 30 14.32 -10.69 6.58
CA HIS A 30 15.45 -11.46 7.07
C HIS A 30 15.28 -12.93 6.72
N ASN A 31 16.39 -13.68 6.61
CA ASN A 31 16.36 -15.14 6.43
C ASN A 31 15.57 -15.61 5.19
N ILE A 32 15.77 -14.95 4.04
CA ILE A 32 15.04 -15.29 2.80
C ILE A 32 15.43 -16.67 2.26
N LEU A 33 16.73 -16.99 2.27
CA LEU A 33 17.30 -18.17 1.65
C LEU A 33 17.32 -19.40 2.58
N SER A 34 17.30 -19.20 3.90
CA SER A 34 17.33 -20.29 4.88
C SER A 34 16.84 -19.82 6.25
N GLY A 35 16.29 -20.75 7.05
CA GLY A 35 15.80 -20.47 8.40
C GLY A 35 14.37 -19.89 8.47
N ARG A 36 13.95 -19.50 9.67
CA ARG A 36 12.64 -18.85 9.88
C ARG A 36 12.71 -17.42 9.36
N ARG A 37 11.96 -17.14 8.31
CA ARG A 37 11.78 -15.81 7.73
C ARG A 37 10.99 -14.91 8.68
N TRP A 38 11.40 -13.65 8.78
CA TRP A 38 10.67 -12.64 9.52
C TRP A 38 10.87 -11.27 8.87
N ILE A 39 9.94 -10.36 9.17
CA ILE A 39 9.91 -9.01 8.61
C ILE A 39 10.19 -7.99 9.71
N GLU A 40 10.90 -6.95 9.34
CA GLU A 40 11.22 -5.82 10.18
C GLU A 40 10.89 -4.53 9.44
N HIS A 41 10.30 -3.57 10.15
CA HIS A 41 10.19 -2.20 9.69
C HIS A 41 11.11 -1.34 10.55
N TYR A 42 11.86 -0.43 9.93
CA TYR A 42 12.72 0.48 10.69
C TYR A 42 12.86 1.85 10.01
N GLY A 43 13.03 2.88 10.82
CA GLY A 43 13.14 4.27 10.37
C GLY A 43 12.08 5.18 11.01
N GLU A 44 12.10 6.45 10.64
CA GLU A 44 11.18 7.46 11.15
C GLU A 44 10.10 7.79 10.11
N VAL A 45 8.83 7.74 10.52
CA VAL A 45 7.71 8.36 9.83
C VAL A 45 7.48 9.74 10.43
N THR A 46 7.46 10.77 9.59
CA THR A 46 7.04 12.12 9.98
C THR A 46 5.67 12.42 9.39
N ILE A 47 4.67 12.60 10.24
CA ILE A 47 3.29 12.95 9.87
C ILE A 47 3.08 14.44 10.17
N ARG A 48 2.71 15.19 9.13
CA ARG A 48 2.44 16.63 9.23
C ARG A 48 1.13 16.99 8.54
N ASN A 49 0.43 17.98 9.06
CA ASN A 49 -0.65 18.63 8.35
C ASN A 49 -0.08 19.71 7.42
N THR A 50 -0.49 19.75 6.17
CA THR A 50 -0.05 20.76 5.18
C THR A 50 -0.88 22.04 5.22
N LYS A 51 -2.00 22.03 5.97
CA LYS A 51 -2.92 23.16 6.14
C LYS A 51 -2.80 23.80 7.52
N SER A 52 -2.04 23.20 8.43
CA SER A 52 -1.83 23.68 9.80
C SER A 52 -0.46 23.26 10.31
N SER A 53 0.20 24.13 11.06
CA SER A 53 1.47 23.85 11.74
C SER A 53 1.29 23.48 13.22
N VAL A 54 0.06 23.43 13.75
CA VAL A 54 -0.24 23.25 15.18
C VAL A 54 0.48 22.06 15.81
N CYS A 55 0.64 20.96 15.08
CA CYS A 55 1.38 19.82 15.58
C CYS A 55 2.07 19.02 14.48
N ILE A 56 3.07 18.27 14.88
CA ILE A 56 3.78 17.27 14.07
C ILE A 56 3.87 15.97 14.86
N CYS A 57 3.69 14.83 14.19
CA CYS A 57 3.87 13.53 14.81
C CYS A 57 5.08 12.82 14.19
N LYS A 58 5.94 12.29 15.05
CA LYS A 58 7.05 11.42 14.65
C LYS A 58 6.80 10.01 15.20
N LEU A 59 6.89 9.01 14.35
CA LEU A 59 6.88 7.59 14.73
C LEU A 59 8.20 6.96 14.34
N THR A 60 8.92 6.41 15.31
CA THR A 60 10.17 5.67 15.13
C THR A 60 9.88 4.18 15.21
N PHE A 61 10.08 3.49 14.10
CA PHE A 61 10.12 2.04 14.04
C PHE A 61 11.51 1.59 14.46
N VAL A 62 11.61 0.98 15.64
CA VAL A 62 12.88 0.68 16.31
C VAL A 62 13.52 -0.52 15.62
N LYS A 63 14.73 -0.32 15.10
CA LYS A 63 15.53 -1.42 14.55
C LYS A 63 16.01 -2.34 15.67
N VAL A 64 15.86 -3.63 15.48
CA VAL A 64 16.29 -4.66 16.43
C VAL A 64 17.81 -4.68 16.49
N ASN A 65 18.35 -4.49 17.69
CA ASN A 65 19.77 -4.69 17.97
C ASN A 65 19.94 -6.03 18.70
N TYR A 66 21.09 -6.69 18.50
CA TYR A 66 21.45 -7.99 19.08
C TYR A 66 21.25 -8.08 20.62
N TRP A 67 21.26 -6.93 21.31
CA TRP A 67 21.21 -6.82 22.76
C TRP A 67 19.82 -6.46 23.32
N ASN A 68 18.81 -6.22 22.49
CA ASN A 68 17.52 -5.72 22.97
C ASN A 68 16.32 -6.40 22.30
N ASN A 69 15.39 -6.91 23.10
CA ASN A 69 14.21 -7.66 22.68
C ASN A 69 13.03 -6.78 22.20
N ASN A 70 13.33 -5.55 21.75
CA ASN A 70 12.35 -4.55 21.31
C ASN A 70 11.84 -4.83 19.89
N VAL A 71 11.67 -6.11 19.56
CA VAL A 71 11.23 -6.58 18.25
C VAL A 71 9.89 -5.94 17.93
N ASN A 72 9.83 -5.33 16.74
CA ASN A 72 8.64 -4.68 16.19
C ASN A 72 8.13 -3.47 16.98
N GLU A 73 8.93 -2.90 17.87
CA GLU A 73 8.55 -1.72 18.64
C GLU A 73 8.38 -0.48 17.76
N VAL A 74 7.35 0.29 18.07
CA VAL A 74 7.13 1.63 17.53
C VAL A 74 7.01 2.59 18.70
N GLN A 75 7.82 3.65 18.66
CA GLN A 75 7.75 4.77 19.60
C GLN A 75 7.31 6.01 18.85
N GLY A 76 6.56 6.89 19.48
CA GLY A 76 6.14 8.11 18.82
C GLY A 76 5.87 9.26 19.76
N VAL A 77 5.89 10.45 19.17
CA VAL A 77 5.62 11.70 19.87
C VAL A 77 4.84 12.64 18.96
N VAL A 78 3.75 13.18 19.48
CA VAL A 78 3.07 14.35 18.90
C VAL A 78 3.61 15.58 19.61
N MET A 79 4.16 16.51 18.86
CA MET A 79 4.76 17.74 19.36
C MET A 79 3.94 18.94 18.86
N ASP A 80 3.86 19.98 19.68
CA ASP A 80 3.32 21.29 19.29
C ASP A 80 4.33 22.09 18.44
N GLN A 81 3.99 23.34 18.13
CA GLN A 81 4.82 24.24 17.32
C GLN A 81 6.16 24.57 17.97
N GLU A 82 6.21 24.54 19.30
CA GLU A 82 7.37 24.80 20.12
C GLU A 82 8.25 23.55 20.30
N GLY A 83 7.84 22.41 19.74
CA GLY A 83 8.54 21.14 19.84
C GLY A 83 8.32 20.41 21.17
N LYS A 84 7.39 20.87 22.01
CA LYS A 84 7.05 20.24 23.27
C LYS A 84 6.13 19.04 23.02
N ALA A 85 6.43 17.93 23.70
CA ALA A 85 5.65 16.71 23.59
C ALA A 85 4.25 16.90 24.20
N VAL A 86 3.22 16.75 23.36
CA VAL A 86 1.79 16.79 23.74
C VAL A 86 1.27 15.38 24.01
N HIS A 87 1.60 14.43 23.13
CA HIS A 87 1.23 13.03 23.29
C HIS A 87 2.43 12.12 23.03
N ARG A 88 2.47 11.00 23.76
CA ARG A 88 3.41 9.91 23.52
C ARG A 88 2.66 8.71 22.99
N LEU A 89 3.22 8.09 21.96
CA LEU A 89 2.71 6.90 21.32
C LEU A 89 3.71 5.77 21.54
N PHE A 90 3.22 4.56 21.79
CA PHE A 90 4.09 3.39 21.94
C PHE A 90 3.32 2.11 21.62
N GLY A 91 4.05 1.04 21.30
CA GLY A 91 3.47 -0.28 21.10
C GLY A 91 4.32 -1.12 20.16
N LYS A 92 3.70 -2.13 19.56
CA LYS A 92 4.32 -2.91 18.49
C LYS A 92 3.44 -2.89 17.26
N TRP A 93 4.02 -2.68 16.08
CA TRP A 93 3.26 -2.48 14.84
C TRP A 93 2.35 -3.66 14.45
N HIS A 94 2.58 -4.84 15.03
CA HIS A 94 1.80 -6.06 14.80
C HIS A 94 0.87 -6.44 15.96
N GLU A 95 0.91 -5.75 17.10
CA GLU A 95 0.10 -6.08 18.29
C GLU A 95 -0.86 -4.95 18.68
N GLY A 96 -0.43 -3.70 18.55
CA GLY A 96 -1.26 -2.55 18.90
C GLY A 96 -0.45 -1.28 19.14
N LEU A 97 -1.13 -0.15 19.08
CA LEU A 97 -0.59 1.18 19.32
C LEU A 97 -1.39 1.87 20.44
N TYR A 98 -0.69 2.52 21.34
CA TYR A 98 -1.23 3.13 22.55
C TYR A 98 -0.80 4.61 22.61
N CYS A 99 -1.63 5.44 23.23
CA CYS A 99 -1.40 6.86 23.43
C CYS A 99 -1.49 7.21 24.92
N GLY A 100 -0.50 7.94 25.43
CA GLY A 100 -0.42 8.36 26.83
C GLY A 100 0.76 7.70 27.55
N VAL A 101 0.62 7.51 28.87
CA VAL A 101 1.66 6.94 29.73
C VAL A 101 1.08 5.75 30.48
N ALA A 102 1.82 4.65 30.58
CA ALA A 102 1.39 3.49 31.35
C ALA A 102 1.24 3.85 32.85
N PRO A 103 0.27 3.26 33.57
CA PRO A 103 -0.70 2.25 33.13
C PRO A 103 -1.98 2.84 32.50
N SER A 104 -2.14 4.17 32.47
CA SER A 104 -3.36 4.85 31.98
C SER A 104 -3.41 5.09 30.46
N ALA A 105 -2.49 4.49 29.71
CA ALA A 105 -2.40 4.66 28.26
C ALA A 105 -3.66 4.09 27.56
N LYS A 106 -4.21 4.86 26.62
CA LYS A 106 -5.36 4.47 25.82
C LYS A 106 -4.89 3.69 24.60
N CYS A 107 -5.48 2.52 24.36
CA CYS A 107 -5.29 1.81 23.10
C CYS A 107 -5.99 2.57 21.96
N ILE A 108 -5.25 2.92 20.90
CA ILE A 108 -5.75 3.66 19.74
C ILE A 108 -5.87 2.80 18.49
N TRP A 109 -5.16 1.67 18.43
CA TRP A 109 -5.25 0.70 17.33
C TRP A 109 -4.83 -0.69 17.80
N ARG A 110 -5.47 -1.72 17.23
CA ARG A 110 -5.09 -3.14 17.31
C ARG A 110 -5.35 -3.82 15.96
N PRO A 111 -4.58 -4.87 15.61
CA PRO A 111 -4.87 -5.66 14.44
C PRO A 111 -6.20 -6.41 14.60
N GLY A 112 -6.87 -6.69 13.48
CA GLY A 112 -7.96 -7.66 13.45
C GLY A 112 -7.44 -9.09 13.68
N SER A 113 -8.33 -9.99 14.09
CA SER A 113 -8.00 -11.41 14.19
C SER A 113 -7.71 -12.01 12.82
N LEU A 114 -6.68 -12.86 12.74
CA LEU A 114 -6.41 -13.64 11.54
C LEU A 114 -7.49 -14.71 11.35
N PRO A 115 -7.90 -15.02 10.11
CA PRO A 115 -8.79 -16.13 9.83
C PRO A 115 -8.21 -17.46 10.31
N THR A 116 -9.08 -18.43 10.60
CA THR A 116 -8.65 -19.83 10.76
C THR A 116 -7.92 -20.28 9.50
N ASN A 117 -6.86 -21.08 9.65
CA ASN A 117 -6.05 -21.60 8.54
C ASN A 117 -5.33 -20.54 7.69
N TYR A 118 -5.14 -19.31 8.18
CA TYR A 118 -4.41 -18.26 7.46
C TYR A 118 -3.05 -18.72 6.92
N GLU A 119 -2.36 -19.65 7.61
CA GLU A 119 -1.08 -20.23 7.19
C GLU A 119 -1.18 -21.05 5.90
N LEU A 120 -2.33 -21.68 5.63
CA LEU A 120 -2.58 -22.40 4.37
C LEU A 120 -2.79 -21.44 3.20
N TYR A 121 -3.20 -20.20 3.48
CA TYR A 121 -3.53 -19.17 2.50
C TYR A 121 -2.56 -17.99 2.60
N TYR A 122 -1.26 -18.29 2.46
CA TYR A 122 -0.16 -17.31 2.36
C TYR A 122 -0.01 -16.35 3.56
N GLY A 123 -0.61 -16.68 4.71
CA GLY A 123 -0.61 -15.81 5.88
C GLY A 123 -1.57 -14.62 5.77
N PHE A 124 -2.58 -14.68 4.89
CA PHE A 124 -3.46 -13.56 4.61
C PHE A 124 -4.39 -13.18 5.76
N THR A 125 -4.61 -11.86 5.89
CA THR A 125 -5.70 -11.32 6.70
C THR A 125 -7.04 -11.54 6.00
N ARG A 126 -8.16 -11.44 6.73
CA ARG A 126 -9.50 -11.51 6.12
C ARG A 126 -9.66 -10.48 4.99
N PHE A 127 -9.20 -9.25 5.23
CA PHE A 127 -9.21 -8.18 4.24
C PHE A 127 -8.43 -8.57 2.97
N ALA A 128 -7.24 -9.16 3.11
CA ALA A 128 -6.43 -9.56 1.95
C ALA A 128 -7.09 -10.68 1.12
N ILE A 129 -7.79 -11.62 1.75
CA ILE A 129 -8.55 -12.67 1.06
C ILE A 129 -9.66 -12.05 0.19
N GLU A 130 -10.35 -11.03 0.70
CA GLU A 130 -11.48 -10.38 0.00
C GLU A 130 -11.05 -9.46 -1.15
N LEU A 131 -9.77 -9.05 -1.21
CA LEU A 131 -9.30 -8.12 -2.25
C LEU A 131 -9.48 -8.66 -3.68
N ASN A 132 -9.20 -9.95 -3.89
CA ASN A 132 -9.22 -10.54 -5.22
C ASN A 132 -10.49 -11.39 -5.50
N GLU A 133 -11.48 -11.34 -4.61
CA GLU A 133 -12.79 -11.96 -4.86
C GLU A 133 -13.48 -11.26 -6.04
N LEU A 134 -13.92 -12.05 -7.03
CA LEU A 134 -14.65 -11.57 -8.20
C LEU A 134 -16.13 -11.90 -8.05
N ASP A 135 -16.85 -11.00 -7.39
CA ASP A 135 -18.30 -11.08 -7.26
C ASP A 135 -18.99 -10.93 -8.64
N PRO A 136 -20.00 -11.75 -8.97
CA PRO A 136 -20.71 -11.69 -10.25
C PRO A 136 -21.34 -10.33 -10.56
N VAL A 137 -21.86 -9.60 -9.55
CA VAL A 137 -22.44 -8.27 -9.75
C VAL A 137 -21.34 -7.24 -10.00
N LEU A 138 -20.22 -7.36 -9.29
CA LEU A 138 -19.07 -6.50 -9.48
C LEU A 138 -18.45 -6.70 -10.87
N LYS A 139 -18.40 -7.93 -11.37
CA LYS A 139 -17.76 -8.32 -12.64
C LYS A 139 -18.15 -7.41 -13.82
N ASP A 140 -19.44 -7.14 -13.99
CA ASP A 140 -19.95 -6.36 -15.12
C ASP A 140 -19.68 -4.84 -14.98
N LEU A 141 -19.22 -4.40 -13.80
CA LEU A 141 -18.93 -3.00 -13.48
C LEU A 141 -17.43 -2.69 -13.46
N LEU A 142 -16.57 -3.68 -13.67
CA LEU A 142 -15.11 -3.52 -13.63
C LEU A 142 -14.54 -3.27 -15.04
N PRO A 143 -13.45 -2.51 -15.16
CA PRO A 143 -12.73 -2.43 -16.42
C PRO A 143 -12.04 -3.77 -16.70
N PRO A 144 -11.81 -4.13 -17.97
CA PRO A 144 -11.08 -5.36 -18.32
C PRO A 144 -9.62 -5.33 -17.87
N THR A 145 -9.14 -4.22 -17.32
CA THR A 145 -7.80 -4.07 -16.72
C THR A 145 -7.78 -4.30 -15.21
N ASP A 146 -8.91 -4.62 -14.56
CA ASP A 146 -8.95 -4.91 -13.13
C ASP A 146 -8.17 -6.19 -12.80
N ALA A 147 -7.40 -6.17 -11.70
CA ALA A 147 -6.52 -7.27 -11.34
C ALA A 147 -7.26 -8.59 -11.09
N ARG A 148 -8.55 -8.55 -10.74
CA ARG A 148 -9.38 -9.75 -10.55
C ARG A 148 -9.53 -10.61 -11.80
N PHE A 149 -9.35 -10.00 -12.97
CA PHE A 149 -9.38 -10.68 -14.28
C PHE A 149 -8.02 -11.22 -14.71
N ARG A 150 -6.96 -10.96 -13.96
CA ARG A 150 -5.60 -11.34 -14.34
C ARG A 150 -5.43 -12.87 -14.21
N PRO A 151 -5.24 -13.61 -15.31
CA PRO A 151 -5.45 -15.06 -15.33
C PRO A 151 -4.38 -15.84 -14.56
N ASP A 152 -3.12 -15.41 -14.61
CA ASP A 152 -2.01 -16.03 -13.87
C ASP A 152 -2.24 -16.02 -12.34
N GLN A 153 -2.75 -14.91 -11.81
CA GLN A 153 -3.11 -14.78 -10.40
C GLN A 153 -4.32 -15.65 -10.04
N ARG A 154 -5.35 -15.71 -10.90
CA ARG A 154 -6.54 -16.55 -10.67
C ARG A 154 -6.19 -18.03 -10.63
N PHE A 155 -5.40 -18.52 -11.59
CA PHE A 155 -4.96 -19.91 -11.60
C PHE A 155 -4.11 -20.28 -10.39
N LEU A 156 -3.28 -19.34 -9.90
CA LEU A 156 -2.51 -19.56 -8.67
C LEU A 156 -3.44 -19.70 -7.45
N GLU A 157 -4.46 -18.86 -7.33
CA GLU A 157 -5.46 -18.95 -6.25
C GLU A 157 -6.26 -20.25 -6.28
N GLU A 158 -6.53 -20.78 -7.48
CA GLU A 158 -7.22 -22.06 -7.69
C GLU A 158 -6.29 -23.29 -7.56
N GLY A 159 -4.99 -23.07 -7.29
CA GLY A 159 -4.00 -24.13 -7.11
C GLY A 159 -3.47 -24.75 -8.41
N ASN A 160 -3.82 -24.19 -9.57
CA ASN A 160 -3.32 -24.64 -10.87
C ASN A 160 -1.98 -23.96 -11.21
N LEU A 161 -0.90 -24.50 -10.65
CA LEU A 161 0.45 -23.93 -10.77
C LEU A 161 0.99 -23.91 -12.21
N GLU A 162 0.66 -24.93 -13.01
CA GLU A 162 1.12 -25.04 -14.40
C GLU A 162 0.48 -23.95 -15.27
N ALA A 163 -0.84 -23.81 -15.21
CA ALA A 163 -1.55 -22.75 -15.93
C ALA A 163 -1.14 -21.36 -15.46
N ALA A 164 -0.94 -21.16 -14.15
CA ALA A 164 -0.47 -19.90 -13.59
C ALA A 164 0.91 -19.49 -14.15
N ALA A 165 1.85 -20.44 -14.24
CA ALA A 165 3.18 -20.19 -14.78
C ALA A 165 3.14 -19.86 -16.29
N ALA A 166 2.36 -20.61 -17.06
CA ALA A 166 2.20 -20.40 -18.50
C ALA A 166 1.56 -19.03 -18.81
N GLU A 167 0.46 -18.68 -18.12
CA GLU A 167 -0.20 -17.39 -18.29
C GLU A 167 0.68 -16.22 -17.83
N LYS A 168 1.46 -16.39 -16.76
CA LYS A 168 2.42 -15.38 -16.30
C LYS A 168 3.43 -15.07 -17.40
N GLN A 169 4.00 -16.09 -18.02
CA GLN A 169 4.95 -15.92 -19.12
C GLN A 169 4.29 -15.16 -20.29
N ARG A 170 3.09 -15.59 -20.70
CA ARG A 170 2.34 -14.97 -21.80
C ARG A 170 2.03 -13.49 -21.56
N VAL A 171 1.56 -13.14 -20.36
CA VAL A 171 1.23 -11.75 -19.98
C VAL A 171 2.48 -10.88 -19.92
N GLU A 172 3.58 -11.37 -19.36
CA GLU A 172 4.84 -10.63 -19.34
C GLU A 172 5.42 -10.42 -20.74
N GLU A 173 5.29 -11.40 -21.64
CA GLU A 173 5.67 -11.28 -23.05
C GLU A 173 4.83 -10.22 -23.78
N LEU A 174 3.51 -10.21 -23.58
CA LEU A 174 2.62 -9.20 -24.16
C LEU A 174 3.00 -7.79 -23.68
N GLN A 175 3.31 -7.63 -22.38
CA GLN A 175 3.79 -6.37 -21.83
C GLN A 175 5.13 -5.93 -22.45
N ARG A 176 6.09 -6.85 -22.60
CA ARG A 176 7.40 -6.56 -23.23
C ARG A 176 7.24 -6.16 -24.69
N SER A 177 6.41 -6.86 -25.45
CA SER A 177 6.14 -6.55 -26.86
C SER A 177 5.46 -5.20 -27.03
N ARG A 178 4.47 -4.88 -26.17
CA ARG A 178 3.85 -3.55 -26.17
C ARG A 178 4.85 -2.44 -25.87
N ARG A 179 5.76 -2.66 -24.90
CA ARG A 179 6.81 -1.69 -24.58
C ARG A 179 7.74 -1.46 -25.78
N ARG A 180 8.23 -2.52 -26.41
CA ARG A 180 9.10 -2.42 -27.61
C ARG A 180 8.42 -1.64 -28.73
N TYR A 181 7.16 -1.97 -29.03
CA TYR A 181 6.39 -1.24 -30.04
C TYR A 181 6.28 0.27 -29.71
N MET A 182 6.01 0.62 -28.45
CA MET A 182 5.93 2.02 -28.03
C MET A 182 7.28 2.74 -28.21
N GLU A 183 8.39 2.09 -27.81
CA GLU A 183 9.75 2.63 -27.95
C GLU A 183 10.14 2.81 -29.44
N GLU A 184 9.89 1.81 -30.28
CA GLU A 184 10.19 1.84 -31.73
C GLU A 184 9.41 2.94 -32.47
N ASN A 185 8.20 3.26 -32.00
CA ASN A 185 7.34 4.27 -32.61
C ASN A 185 7.41 5.63 -31.89
N ASN A 186 8.32 5.81 -30.92
CA ASN A 186 8.43 7.01 -30.09
C ASN A 186 7.11 7.44 -29.43
N LEU A 187 6.30 6.47 -29.00
CA LEU A 187 5.03 6.69 -28.33
C LEU A 187 5.23 6.70 -26.81
N GLU A 188 4.66 7.70 -26.13
CA GLU A 188 4.65 7.78 -24.68
C GLU A 188 3.42 7.06 -24.10
N HIS A 189 3.62 6.26 -23.03
CA HIS A 189 2.49 5.67 -22.32
C HIS A 189 1.79 6.73 -21.45
N ILE A 190 0.50 6.94 -21.70
CA ILE A 190 -0.34 7.85 -20.92
C ILE A 190 -1.25 7.03 -19.99
N PRO A 191 -1.06 7.11 -18.66
CA PRO A 191 -1.97 6.46 -17.71
C PRO A 191 -3.38 7.04 -17.80
N ARG A 192 -4.37 6.17 -17.74
CA ARG A 192 -5.76 6.53 -18.04
C ARG A 192 -6.49 7.27 -16.92
N PHE A 193 -6.27 6.85 -15.66
CA PHE A 193 -7.03 7.34 -14.50
C PHE A 193 -6.20 8.23 -13.57
N PHE A 194 -4.93 8.44 -13.91
CA PHE A 194 -3.99 9.24 -13.13
C PHE A 194 -3.20 10.15 -14.05
N LYS A 195 -2.85 11.32 -13.55
CA LYS A 195 -1.95 12.26 -14.23
C LYS A 195 -0.74 12.55 -13.35
N LYS A 196 0.39 12.75 -14.01
CA LYS A 196 1.63 13.19 -13.39
C LYS A 196 1.51 14.66 -13.02
N VAL A 197 1.90 15.01 -11.80
CA VAL A 197 2.04 16.37 -11.31
C VAL A 197 3.41 16.53 -10.66
N ILE A 198 3.95 17.74 -10.72
CA ILE A 198 5.21 18.10 -10.06
C ILE A 198 4.86 19.06 -8.93
N ASP A 199 5.25 18.71 -7.70
CA ASP A 199 5.01 19.56 -6.54
C ASP A 199 5.98 20.76 -6.49
N ALA A 200 5.77 21.67 -5.54
CA ALA A 200 6.62 22.85 -5.36
C ALA A 200 8.10 22.53 -5.09
N ASN A 201 8.40 21.31 -4.65
CA ASN A 201 9.76 20.83 -4.38
C ASN A 201 10.34 20.01 -5.54
N GLN A 202 9.77 20.12 -6.75
CA GLN A 202 10.17 19.35 -7.94
C GLN A 202 10.05 17.83 -7.77
N ARG A 203 9.16 17.37 -6.89
CA ARG A 203 8.88 15.94 -6.72
C ARG A 203 7.72 15.53 -7.59
N GLU A 204 7.92 14.42 -8.27
CA GLU A 204 6.87 13.77 -9.05
C GLU A 204 5.84 13.12 -8.12
N ALA A 205 4.56 13.37 -8.41
CA ALA A 205 3.43 12.68 -7.81
C ALA A 205 2.41 12.30 -8.88
N TRP A 206 1.63 11.27 -8.60
CA TRP A 206 0.52 10.82 -9.45
C TRP A 206 -0.79 11.08 -8.72
N VAL A 207 -1.68 11.84 -9.34
CA VAL A 207 -2.99 12.20 -8.77
C VAL A 207 -4.10 11.68 -9.65
N SER A 208 -5.24 11.35 -9.03
CA SER A 208 -6.48 11.06 -9.74
C SER A 208 -6.78 12.16 -10.76
N ASN A 209 -7.26 11.77 -11.94
CA ASN A 209 -7.89 12.70 -12.87
C ASN A 209 -9.42 12.73 -12.73
N ASP A 210 -9.94 12.04 -11.71
CA ASP A 210 -11.35 11.96 -11.30
C ASP A 210 -12.29 11.33 -12.34
N THR A 211 -11.72 10.61 -13.32
CA THR A 211 -12.51 9.98 -14.39
C THR A 211 -12.94 8.54 -14.11
N TYR A 212 -12.26 7.82 -13.19
CA TYR A 212 -12.51 6.38 -12.99
C TYR A 212 -13.96 6.10 -12.59
N TRP A 213 -14.46 6.76 -11.55
CA TRP A 213 -15.82 6.54 -11.04
C TRP A 213 -16.90 7.13 -11.94
N GLU A 214 -16.60 8.23 -12.64
CA GLU A 214 -17.50 8.81 -13.65
C GLU A 214 -17.69 7.83 -14.81
N LEU A 215 -16.61 7.33 -15.41
CA LEU A 215 -16.67 6.35 -16.50
C LEU A 215 -17.29 5.02 -16.08
N ARG A 216 -17.11 4.62 -14.82
CA ARG A 216 -17.78 3.44 -14.26
C ARG A 216 -19.29 3.62 -14.21
N LYS A 217 -19.77 4.82 -13.87
CA LYS A 217 -21.20 5.14 -13.76
C LYS A 217 -21.84 5.29 -15.13
N ASP A 218 -21.22 6.05 -16.02
CA ASP A 218 -21.68 6.32 -17.38
C ASP A 218 -20.47 6.69 -18.26
N PRO A 219 -20.22 6.03 -19.41
CA PRO A 219 -21.08 5.07 -20.11
C PRO A 219 -21.01 3.64 -19.56
N GLY A 220 -20.15 3.38 -18.57
CA GLY A 220 -19.75 2.05 -18.11
C GLY A 220 -18.54 1.53 -18.89
N PHE A 221 -17.65 0.77 -18.24
CA PHE A 221 -16.39 0.34 -18.86
C PHE A 221 -16.56 -0.57 -20.08
N SER A 222 -17.71 -1.27 -20.21
CA SER A 222 -18.04 -2.07 -21.40
C SER A 222 -18.19 -1.24 -22.67
N LYS A 223 -18.42 0.07 -22.55
CA LYS A 223 -18.57 1.01 -23.67
C LYS A 223 -17.34 1.89 -23.88
N VAL A 224 -16.24 1.63 -23.17
CA VAL A 224 -15.02 2.42 -23.33
C VAL A 224 -13.84 1.54 -23.71
N ASP A 225 -13.16 1.94 -24.79
CA ASP A 225 -11.96 1.26 -25.28
C ASP A 225 -10.96 1.07 -24.16
N SER A 226 -10.42 -0.15 -24.07
CA SER A 226 -9.51 -0.55 -23.01
C SER A 226 -8.40 -1.42 -23.60
N PRO A 227 -7.15 -1.24 -23.14
CA PRO A 227 -6.05 -2.04 -23.67
C PRO A 227 -6.22 -3.51 -23.24
N VAL A 228 -5.91 -4.42 -24.15
CA VAL A 228 -5.84 -5.85 -23.84
C VAL A 228 -4.56 -6.11 -23.05
N LEU A 229 -4.64 -6.46 -21.77
CA LEU A 229 -3.44 -6.66 -20.93
C LEU A 229 -3.04 -8.13 -20.79
N TRP A 230 -3.97 -9.02 -21.10
CA TRP A 230 -3.86 -10.47 -21.10
C TRP A 230 -4.87 -11.00 -22.12
#